data_AF-A0A966UM73-F1
#
_entry.id   AF-A0A966UM73-F1
#
_cell.length_a   1.000
_cell.length_b   1.000
_cell.length_c   1.000
_cell.angle_alpha   90.00
_cell.angle_beta   90.00
_cell.angle_gamma   90.00
#
_symmetry.space_group_name_H-M   'P 1'
#
loop_
_entity.id
_entity.type
_entity.pdbx_description
1 polymer ?
#
loop_
_entity_poly.entity_id
_entity_poly.type
_entity_poly.pdbx_seq_one_letter_code
_entity_poly.pdbx_strand_id
1 'polypeptide(L)'
;MGVSNNPPVWLSSIATQVESRLSEFLQYEQDRWSGIDDDLGIPLGELTRLVDAGGKRLRPAFCYLAFVGAGGDANARDLLDTQAAIELLHASALLHDDIIDGSSTRRGEPTSHMRYITKHNDSKWAGEARRFGEGAVILIGDLAFVYADQLMTGVNSITAKV
;
A
#
# COMPACT_ATOMS: atom_id res chain seq x y z
N MET A 1 35.26 11.23 -4.17
CA MET A 1 34.63 10.21 -3.31
C MET A 1 33.20 10.05 -3.77
N GLY A 2 32.91 9.00 -4.55
CA GLY A 2 31.54 8.70 -4.95
C GLY A 2 30.77 8.21 -3.74
N VAL A 3 29.78 8.97 -3.30
CA VAL A 3 28.84 8.48 -2.28
C VAL A 3 28.14 7.27 -2.91
N SER A 4 28.27 6.11 -2.27
CA SER A 4 27.48 4.93 -2.63
C SER A 4 26.00 5.34 -2.63
N ASN A 5 25.35 5.27 -3.80
CA ASN A 5 23.91 5.51 -3.94
C ASN A 5 23.05 4.40 -3.30
N ASN A 6 23.68 3.36 -2.74
CA ASN A 6 22.97 2.30 -2.06
C ASN A 6 22.54 2.75 -0.65
N PRO A 7 21.28 2.49 -0.25
CA PRO A 7 20.83 2.75 1.11
C PRO A 7 21.69 1.98 2.13
N PRO A 8 21.86 2.52 3.35
CA PRO A 8 22.52 1.81 4.44
C PRO A 8 21.89 0.44 4.69
N VAL A 9 22.70 -0.55 5.08
CA VAL A 9 22.25 -1.95 5.30
C VAL A 9 21.07 -2.05 6.27
N TRP A 10 21.06 -1.25 7.33
CA TRP A 10 19.97 -1.24 8.32
C TRP A 10 18.64 -0.79 7.69
N LEU A 11 18.67 0.19 6.78
CA LEU A 11 17.48 0.70 6.09
C LEU A 11 16.93 -0.36 5.13
N SER A 12 17.81 -1.02 4.39
CA SER A 12 17.44 -2.13 3.51
C SER A 12 16.83 -3.29 4.30
N SER A 13 17.38 -3.64 5.46
CA SER A 13 16.84 -4.70 6.32
C SER A 13 15.42 -4.41 6.81
N ILE A 14 15.15 -3.17 7.22
CA ILE A 14 13.79 -2.74 7.60
C ILE A 14 12.86 -2.79 6.38
N ALA A 15 13.31 -2.26 5.24
CA ALA A 15 12.53 -2.27 4.01
C ALA A 15 12.12 -3.69 3.60
N THR A 16 13.04 -4.65 3.61
CA THR A 16 12.76 -6.05 3.27
C THR A 16 11.73 -6.69 4.21
N GLN A 17 11.82 -6.43 5.52
CA GLN A 17 10.86 -6.99 6.47
C GLN A 17 9.45 -6.43 6.24
N VAL A 18 9.34 -5.13 6.00
CA VAL A 18 8.07 -4.45 5.74
C VAL A 18 7.47 -4.90 4.41
N GLU A 19 8.29 -5.05 3.38
CA GLU A 19 7.86 -5.59 2.09
C GLU A 19 7.35 -7.01 2.22
N SER A 20 8.10 -7.90 2.90
CA SER A 20 7.64 -9.26 3.17
C SER A 20 6.31 -9.28 3.93
N ARG A 21 6.12 -8.36 4.89
CA ARG A 21 4.88 -8.27 5.66
C ARG A 21 3.69 -7.81 4.82
N LEU A 22 3.90 -6.80 3.98
CA LEU A 22 2.90 -6.28 3.06
C LEU A 22 2.49 -7.34 2.04
N SER A 23 3.46 -8.04 1.44
CA SER A 23 3.19 -9.12 0.50
C SER A 23 2.43 -10.27 1.16
N GLU A 24 2.81 -10.68 2.38
CA GLU A 24 2.07 -11.69 3.16
C GLU A 24 0.62 -11.28 3.38
N PHE A 25 0.39 -10.03 3.84
CA PHE A 25 -0.95 -9.53 4.13
C PHE A 25 -1.82 -9.43 2.87
N LEU A 26 -1.30 -8.78 1.82
CA LEU A 26 -2.04 -8.52 0.60
C LEU A 26 -2.33 -9.80 -0.18
N GLN A 27 -1.41 -10.78 -0.16
CA GLN A 27 -1.66 -12.09 -0.76
C GLN A 27 -2.79 -12.82 -0.05
N TYR A 28 -2.79 -12.85 1.29
CA TYR A 28 -3.87 -13.45 2.07
C TYR A 28 -5.23 -12.82 1.75
N GLU A 29 -5.28 -11.48 1.68
CA GLU A 29 -6.48 -10.75 1.33
C GLU A 29 -6.93 -11.03 -0.12
N GLN A 30 -6.00 -11.04 -1.07
CA GLN A 30 -6.28 -11.37 -2.47
C GLN A 30 -6.84 -12.79 -2.63
N ASP A 31 -6.25 -13.78 -1.97
CA ASP A 31 -6.74 -15.17 -1.98
C ASP A 31 -8.14 -15.27 -1.37
N ARG A 32 -8.39 -14.55 -0.26
CA ARG A 32 -9.70 -14.52 0.41
C ARG A 32 -10.80 -13.99 -0.50
N TRP A 33 -10.56 -12.89 -1.19
CA TRP A 33 -11.54 -12.27 -2.08
C TRP A 33 -11.72 -13.05 -3.38
N SER A 34 -10.63 -13.59 -3.95
CA SER A 34 -10.70 -14.40 -5.17
C SER A 34 -11.41 -15.74 -4.92
N GLY A 35 -11.39 -16.26 -3.69
CA GLY A 35 -12.21 -17.41 -3.30
C GLY A 35 -13.72 -17.16 -3.34
N ILE A 36 -14.17 -15.90 -3.41
CA ILE A 36 -15.58 -15.52 -3.58
C ILE A 36 -15.89 -15.31 -5.06
N ASP A 37 -15.09 -14.50 -5.74
CA ASP A 37 -15.19 -14.21 -7.17
C ASP A 37 -13.83 -13.73 -7.71
N ASP A 38 -13.38 -14.29 -8.83
CA ASP A 38 -12.08 -13.98 -9.44
C ASP A 38 -11.92 -12.48 -9.78
N ASP A 39 -13.03 -11.78 -10.10
CA ASP A 39 -12.99 -10.36 -10.43
C ASP A 39 -12.63 -9.49 -9.20
N LEU A 40 -12.88 -9.97 -7.99
CA LEU A 40 -12.55 -9.26 -6.75
C LEU A 40 -11.05 -9.30 -6.43
N GLY A 41 -10.28 -10.19 -7.05
CA GLY A 41 -8.82 -10.20 -6.95
C GLY A 41 -8.15 -9.04 -7.72
N ILE A 42 -8.84 -8.46 -8.71
CA ILE A 42 -8.27 -7.45 -9.62
C ILE A 42 -7.95 -6.12 -8.90
N PRO A 43 -8.86 -5.54 -8.08
CA PRO A 43 -8.55 -4.33 -7.30
C PRO A 43 -7.38 -4.52 -6.34
N LEU A 44 -7.29 -5.69 -5.69
CA LEU A 44 -6.19 -6.05 -4.79
C LEU A 44 -4.86 -6.18 -5.53
N GLY A 45 -4.88 -6.79 -6.72
CA GLY A 45 -3.70 -6.88 -7.57
C GLY A 45 -3.13 -5.50 -7.95
N GLU A 46 -3.99 -4.50 -8.17
CA GLU A 46 -3.53 -3.13 -8.42
C GLU A 46 -2.93 -2.47 -7.17
N LEU A 47 -3.51 -2.70 -5.99
CA LEU A 47 -2.94 -2.24 -4.72
C LEU A 47 -1.57 -2.87 -4.47
N THR A 48 -1.46 -4.20 -4.63
CA THR A 48 -0.18 -4.94 -4.53
C THR A 48 0.85 -4.38 -5.49
N ARG A 49 0.48 -4.14 -6.76
CA ARG A 49 1.36 -3.53 -7.76
C ARG A 49 1.89 -2.16 -7.31
N LEU A 50 1.05 -1.31 -6.75
CA LEU A 50 1.46 0.02 -6.28
C LEU A 50 2.42 -0.08 -5.09
N VAL A 51 2.15 -0.99 -4.16
CA VAL A 51 3.00 -1.23 -3.00
C VAL A 51 4.35 -1.82 -3.42
N ASP A 52 4.36 -2.77 -4.36
CA ASP A 52 5.55 -3.44 -4.90
C ASP A 52 6.39 -2.56 -5.81
N ALA A 53 5.78 -1.55 -6.47
CA ALA A 53 6.52 -0.52 -7.20
C ALA A 53 7.49 0.26 -6.29
N GLY A 54 7.33 0.11 -4.97
CA GLY A 54 8.40 0.34 -4.02
C GLY A 54 8.65 1.80 -3.69
N GLY A 55 9.69 2.01 -2.91
CA GLY A 55 10.15 3.34 -2.53
C GLY A 55 11.33 3.24 -1.60
N LYS A 56 11.80 4.37 -1.09
CA LYS A 56 12.91 4.41 -0.13
C LYS A 56 12.55 3.86 1.25
N ARG A 57 11.27 3.49 1.47
CA ARG A 57 10.69 3.01 2.73
C ARG A 57 11.09 3.83 3.96
N LEU A 58 11.19 5.15 3.77
CA LEU A 58 11.62 6.06 4.85
C LEU A 58 10.57 6.16 5.97
N ARG A 59 9.28 6.03 5.67
CA ARG A 59 8.22 6.12 6.69
C ARG A 59 8.28 4.94 7.67
N PRO A 60 8.37 3.67 7.21
CA PRO A 60 8.67 2.55 8.09
C PRO A 60 9.95 2.71 8.91
N ALA A 61 11.01 3.25 8.30
CA ALA A 61 12.27 3.47 8.98
C ALA A 61 12.15 4.51 10.12
N PHE A 62 11.44 5.61 9.90
CA PHE A 62 11.16 6.58 10.95
C PHE A 62 10.30 5.99 12.07
N CYS A 63 9.30 5.17 11.74
CA CYS A 63 8.50 4.45 12.72
C CYS A 63 9.37 3.54 13.60
N TYR A 64 10.26 2.75 12.99
CA TYR A 64 11.24 1.92 13.71
C TYR A 64 12.15 2.74 14.63
N LEU A 65 12.78 3.79 14.09
CA LEU A 65 13.71 4.62 14.86
C LEU A 65 13.03 5.31 16.04
N ALA A 66 11.79 5.77 15.85
CA ALA A 66 11.00 6.37 16.92
C ALA A 66 10.66 5.36 18.02
N PHE A 67 10.19 4.16 17.65
CA PHE A 67 9.79 3.13 18.60
C PHE A 67 10.98 2.57 19.39
N VAL A 68 12.04 2.15 18.69
CA VAL A 68 13.25 1.61 19.32
C VAL A 68 13.99 2.69 20.09
N GLY A 69 14.05 3.92 19.57
CA GLY A 69 14.64 5.07 20.26
C GLY A 69 13.92 5.44 21.56
N ALA A 70 12.63 5.13 21.67
CA ALA A 70 11.85 5.28 22.89
C ALA A 70 11.96 4.07 23.85
N GLY A 71 12.76 3.05 23.52
CA GLY A 71 12.96 1.85 24.33
C GLY A 71 12.06 0.66 23.95
N GLY A 72 11.37 0.71 22.81
CA GLY A 72 10.56 -0.40 22.30
C GLY A 72 11.41 -1.56 21.78
N ASP A 73 10.81 -2.76 21.74
CA ASP A 73 11.46 -3.97 21.20
C ASP A 73 11.51 -3.94 19.67
N ALA A 74 12.73 -3.90 19.12
CA ALA A 74 12.97 -3.90 17.68
C ALA A 74 12.37 -5.11 16.93
N ASN A 75 12.03 -6.20 17.62
CA ASN A 75 11.45 -7.41 17.03
C ASN A 75 9.94 -7.55 17.29
N ALA A 76 9.30 -6.54 17.89
CA ALA A 76 7.87 -6.58 18.16
C ALA A 76 7.06 -6.75 16.86
N ARG A 77 6.16 -7.74 16.83
CA ARG A 77 5.27 -7.94 15.67
C ARG A 77 4.41 -6.70 15.42
N ASP A 78 3.93 -6.08 16.49
CA ASP A 78 3.13 -4.86 16.45
C ASP A 78 3.86 -3.68 15.77
N LEU A 79 5.19 -3.61 15.91
CA LEU A 79 6.00 -2.62 15.19
C LEU A 79 5.95 -2.88 13.69
N LEU A 80 6.16 -4.13 13.28
CA LEU A 80 6.15 -4.51 11.88
C LEU A 80 4.76 -4.30 11.23
N ASP A 81 3.69 -4.62 11.96
CA ASP A 81 2.30 -4.34 11.54
C ASP A 81 2.04 -2.84 11.41
N THR A 82 2.53 -2.02 12.36
CA THR A 82 2.44 -0.55 12.29
C THR A 82 3.19 0.02 11.08
N GLN A 83 4.38 -0.50 10.79
CA GLN A 83 5.17 -0.08 9.64
C GLN A 83 4.48 -0.40 8.32
N ALA A 84 3.88 -1.59 8.20
CA ALA A 84 3.10 -1.98 7.03
C ALA A 84 1.83 -1.11 6.90
N ALA A 85 1.12 -0.84 8.00
CA ALA A 85 -0.04 0.05 8.02
C ALA A 85 0.28 1.45 7.47
N ILE A 86 1.42 2.03 7.87
CA ILE A 86 1.86 3.34 7.37
C ILE A 86 2.08 3.35 5.86
N GLU A 87 2.60 2.26 5.28
CA GLU A 87 2.79 2.17 3.83
C GLU A 87 1.47 1.97 3.08
N LEU A 88 0.51 1.22 3.63
CA LEU A 88 -0.84 1.12 3.06
C LEU A 88 -1.60 2.45 3.13
N LEU A 89 -1.48 3.18 4.25
CA LEU A 89 -2.01 4.54 4.38
C LEU A 89 -1.39 5.47 3.34
N HIS A 90 -0.08 5.34 3.09
CA HIS A 90 0.58 6.11 2.05
C HIS A 90 0.10 5.73 0.64
N ALA A 91 -0.11 4.43 0.37
CA ALA A 91 -0.66 3.95 -0.89
C ALA A 91 -2.07 4.52 -1.15
N SER A 92 -2.93 4.55 -0.13
CA SER A 92 -4.24 5.19 -0.17
C SER A 92 -4.15 6.65 -0.60
N ALA A 93 -3.29 7.43 0.07
CA ALA A 93 -3.07 8.84 -0.27
C ALA A 93 -2.60 9.03 -1.73
N LEU A 94 -1.64 8.22 -2.20
CA LEU A 94 -1.16 8.31 -3.58
C LEU A 94 -2.25 8.03 -4.63
N LEU A 95 -3.12 7.06 -4.38
CA LEU A 95 -4.22 6.68 -5.27
C LEU A 95 -5.26 7.79 -5.37
N HIS A 96 -5.60 8.43 -4.24
CA HIS A 96 -6.54 9.54 -4.22
C HIS A 96 -5.93 10.83 -4.78
N ASP A 97 -4.69 11.17 -4.42
CA ASP A 97 -3.99 12.36 -4.92
C ASP A 97 -3.88 12.35 -6.45
N ASP A 98 -3.64 11.19 -7.06
CA ASP A 98 -3.63 11.05 -8.52
C ASP A 98 -4.89 11.57 -9.19
N ILE A 99 -6.04 11.28 -8.59
CA ILE A 99 -7.34 11.62 -9.12
C ILE A 99 -7.63 13.11 -8.84
N ILE A 100 -7.37 13.54 -7.61
CA ILE A 100 -7.58 14.93 -7.18
C ILE A 100 -6.76 15.89 -8.03
N ASP A 101 -5.50 15.55 -8.30
CA ASP A 101 -4.57 16.36 -9.09
C ASP A 101 -4.74 16.16 -10.61
N GLY A 102 -5.52 15.18 -11.05
CA GLY A 102 -5.68 14.83 -12.47
C GLY A 102 -4.37 14.33 -13.11
N SER A 103 -3.52 13.65 -12.34
CA SER A 103 -2.21 13.19 -12.80
C SER A 103 -2.34 11.97 -13.72
N SER A 104 -1.86 12.09 -14.97
CA SER A 104 -1.87 10.96 -15.90
C SER A 104 -0.71 9.96 -15.68
N THR A 105 0.36 10.40 -15.01
CA THR A 105 1.56 9.58 -14.76
C THR A 105 2.13 9.79 -13.36
N ARG A 106 2.73 8.74 -12.79
CA ARG A 106 3.59 8.80 -11.60
C ARG A 106 4.86 8.01 -11.86
N ARG A 107 6.02 8.65 -11.59
CA ARG A 107 7.35 8.04 -11.78
C ARG A 107 7.55 7.47 -13.20
N GLY A 108 6.99 8.13 -14.21
CA GLY A 108 7.07 7.72 -15.61
C GLY A 108 6.07 6.64 -16.03
N GLU A 109 5.30 6.09 -15.09
CA GLU A 109 4.29 5.06 -15.36
C GLU A 109 2.87 5.65 -15.34
N PRO A 110 1.93 5.11 -16.12
CA PRO A 110 0.51 5.45 -16.00
C PRO A 110 -0.01 5.26 -14.57
N THR A 111 -0.76 6.25 -14.09
CA THR A 111 -1.46 6.20 -12.81
C THR A 111 -2.56 5.13 -12.83
N SER A 112 -2.97 4.66 -11.65
CA SER A 112 -3.91 3.55 -11.54
C SER A 112 -5.24 3.85 -12.26
N HIS A 113 -5.76 5.07 -12.16
CA HIS A 113 -7.04 5.41 -12.79
C HIS A 113 -6.91 5.43 -14.31
N MET A 114 -5.76 5.86 -14.86
CA MET A 114 -5.48 5.77 -16.29
C MET A 114 -5.40 4.31 -16.77
N ARG A 115 -4.83 3.40 -15.97
CA ARG A 115 -4.81 1.95 -16.31
C ARG A 115 -6.22 1.37 -16.38
N TYR A 116 -7.10 1.74 -15.45
CA TYR A 116 -8.50 1.29 -15.47
C TYR A 116 -9.31 1.92 -16.61
N ILE A 117 -9.04 3.18 -16.97
CA ILE A 117 -9.62 3.82 -18.17
C ILE A 117 -9.24 3.02 -19.42
N THR A 118 -7.96 2.70 -19.59
CA THR A 118 -7.49 1.89 -20.72
C THR A 118 -8.16 0.51 -20.72
N LYS A 119 -8.20 -0.17 -19.56
CA LYS A 119 -8.87 -1.47 -19.43
C LYS A 119 -10.33 -1.44 -19.85
N HIS A 120 -11.09 -0.40 -19.44
CA HIS A 120 -12.50 -0.24 -19.80
C HIS A 120 -12.68 -0.07 -21.32
N ASN A 121 -11.86 0.78 -21.94
CA ASN A 121 -11.88 1.00 -23.38
C ASN A 121 -11.53 -0.26 -24.17
N ASP A 122 -10.45 -0.96 -23.78
CA ASP A 122 -9.99 -2.18 -24.44
C ASP A 122 -11.03 -3.30 -24.36
N SER A 123 -11.75 -3.37 -23.23
CA SER A 123 -12.82 -4.34 -23.00
C SER A 123 -14.16 -3.94 -23.65
N LYS A 124 -14.25 -2.73 -24.21
CA LYS A 124 -15.47 -2.17 -24.84
C LYS A 124 -16.69 -2.23 -23.92
N TRP A 125 -16.48 -1.98 -22.63
CA TRP A 125 -17.57 -1.98 -21.66
C TRP A 125 -18.50 -0.79 -21.85
N ALA A 126 -19.75 -0.94 -21.40
CA ALA A 126 -20.72 0.15 -21.44
C ALA A 126 -20.36 1.25 -20.42
N GLY A 127 -20.80 2.48 -20.71
CA GLY A 127 -20.62 3.64 -19.83
C GLY A 127 -19.35 4.45 -20.09
N GLU A 128 -19.07 5.39 -19.19
CA GLU A 128 -17.96 6.34 -19.31
C GLU A 128 -16.66 5.77 -18.68
N ALA A 129 -15.63 5.56 -19.50
CA ALA A 129 -14.37 4.97 -19.07
C ALA A 129 -13.68 5.78 -17.95
N ARG A 130 -13.73 7.12 -18.02
CA ARG A 130 -13.15 8.00 -16.99
C ARG A 130 -13.74 7.75 -15.61
N ARG A 131 -15.08 7.78 -15.51
CA ARG A 131 -15.80 7.54 -14.25
C ARG A 131 -15.56 6.13 -13.71
N PHE A 132 -15.45 5.14 -14.61
CA PHE A 132 -15.08 3.79 -14.21
C PHE A 132 -13.68 3.76 -13.58
N GLY A 133 -12.68 4.34 -14.24
CA GLY A 133 -11.30 4.31 -13.74
C GLY A 133 -11.08 5.10 -12.46
N GLU A 134 -11.67 6.30 -12.36
CA GLU A 134 -11.64 7.10 -11.13
C GLU A 134 -12.39 6.38 -10.00
N GLY A 135 -13.61 5.88 -10.26
CA GLY A 135 -14.42 5.19 -9.26
C GLY A 135 -13.76 3.91 -8.72
N ALA A 136 -13.18 3.10 -9.60
CA ALA A 136 -12.45 1.89 -9.18
C ALA A 136 -11.27 2.23 -8.28
N VAL A 137 -10.51 3.27 -8.60
CA VAL A 137 -9.30 3.65 -7.86
C VAL A 137 -9.61 4.37 -6.56
N ILE A 138 -10.70 5.13 -6.48
CA ILE A 138 -11.22 5.63 -5.19
C ILE A 138 -11.45 4.46 -4.23
N LEU A 139 -12.16 3.42 -4.69
CA LEU A 139 -12.45 2.24 -3.86
C LEU A 139 -11.18 1.45 -3.49
N ILE A 140 -10.20 1.34 -4.39
CA ILE A 140 -8.91 0.71 -4.06
C ILE A 140 -8.16 1.55 -2.99
N GLY A 141 -8.19 2.87 -3.10
CA GLY A 141 -7.63 3.77 -2.10
C GLY A 141 -8.32 3.65 -0.74
N ASP A 142 -9.65 3.55 -0.73
CA ASP A 142 -10.44 3.32 0.49
C ASP A 142 -10.11 1.96 1.12
N LEU A 143 -9.97 0.92 0.29
CA LEU A 143 -9.58 -0.42 0.74
C LEU A 143 -8.17 -0.41 1.37
N ALA A 144 -7.21 0.29 0.77
CA ALA A 144 -5.88 0.46 1.34
C ALA A 144 -5.92 1.14 2.71
N PHE A 145 -6.80 2.14 2.88
CA PHE A 145 -7.01 2.80 4.17
C PHE A 145 -7.61 1.84 5.21
N VAL A 146 -8.65 1.08 4.85
CA VAL A 146 -9.25 0.08 5.74
C VAL A 146 -8.24 -0.98 6.16
N TYR A 147 -7.38 -1.44 5.25
CA TYR A 147 -6.35 -2.42 5.60
C TYR A 147 -5.22 -1.84 6.45
N ALA A 148 -4.90 -0.56 6.30
CA ALA A 148 -4.01 0.12 7.23
C ALA A 148 -4.59 0.07 8.65
N ASP A 149 -5.88 0.37 8.80
CA ASP A 149 -6.59 0.28 10.09
C ASP A 149 -6.64 -1.16 10.62
N GLN A 150 -6.94 -2.13 9.76
CA GLN A 150 -6.98 -3.56 10.12
C GLN A 150 -5.64 -4.05 10.70
N LEU A 151 -4.51 -3.64 10.10
CA LEU A 151 -3.17 -3.96 10.64
C LEU A 151 -2.93 -3.33 12.02
N MET A 152 -3.54 -2.18 12.30
CA MET A 152 -3.42 -1.50 13.60
C MET A 152 -4.30 -2.11 14.70
N THR A 153 -5.33 -2.89 14.36
CA THR A 153 -6.23 -3.50 15.37
C THR A 153 -5.52 -4.41 16.37
N GLY A 154 -4.48 -5.13 15.93
CA GLY A 154 -3.67 -6.01 16.79
C GLY A 154 -2.67 -5.29 17.69
N VAL A 155 -2.28 -4.06 17.33
CA VAL A 155 -1.27 -3.24 18.03
C VAL A 155 -1.83 -2.65 19.33
N ASN A 156 -3.16 -2.58 19.44
CA ASN A 156 -3.87 -1.93 20.52
C ASN A 156 -4.23 -2.90 21.66
N SER A 157 -3.24 -3.35 22.43
CA SER A 157 -3.49 -3.94 23.76
C SER A 157 -3.80 -2.88 24.83
N ILE A 158 -3.59 -1.58 24.53
CA ILE A 158 -3.72 -0.45 25.47
C ILE A 158 -5.10 0.23 25.40
N THR A 159 -5.85 0.13 24.30
CA THR A 159 -7.21 0.69 24.14
C THR A 159 -8.34 -0.31 24.34
N ALA A 160 -8.07 -1.60 24.56
CA ALA A 160 -9.08 -2.59 24.95
C ALA A 160 -9.68 -2.36 26.37
N LYS A 161 -9.38 -1.21 27.01
CA LYS A 161 -9.80 -0.82 28.36
C LYS A 161 -10.37 0.61 28.45
N VAL A 162 -10.95 1.15 27.37
CA VAL A 162 -11.79 2.36 27.48
C VAL A 162 -13.22 2.03 27.06
#